data_AF-A0AAU4UJB4-F1
#
_entry.id   AF-A0AAU4UJB4-F1
#
_cell.length_a   1.000
_cell.length_b   1.000
_cell.length_c   1.000
_cell.angle_alpha   90.00
_cell.angle_beta   90.00
_cell.angle_gamma   90.00
#
_symmetry.space_group_name_H-M   'P 1'
#
loop_
_entity.id
_entity.type
_entity.pdbx_description
1 polymer ?
#
loop_
_entity_poly.entity_id
_entity_poly.type
_entity_poly.pdbx_seq_one_letter_code
_entity_poly.pdbx_strand_id
1 'polypeptide(L)'
;MLKAFLINVLPVVIAVVAIAVPTWIGVRQTRISQHVNNIQAMITLLDEFRSAAFHDQHDYVYNRLQQEHDPSEGVRGLPSEAKAAFCNVVYYYQSFATLTVFQLVDEKLFLPLLRHRIINVWRATQPFVERERELRGSDSSYLSAFQELARRTAELPSTFIHDRILDTRPNRRSRFSFWTSRRRSAPDGM
;
A
#
# COMPACT_ATOMS: atom_id res chain seq x y z
N MET A 1 7.82 59.07 21.92
CA MET A 1 8.62 57.82 22.06
C MET A 1 7.85 56.58 21.59
N LEU A 2 6.60 56.35 22.05
CA LEU A 2 5.78 55.20 21.63
C LEU A 2 5.60 55.06 20.09
N LYS A 3 5.40 56.17 19.38
CA LYS A 3 5.23 56.18 17.91
C LYS A 3 6.49 55.69 17.17
N ALA A 4 7.68 56.11 17.58
CA ALA A 4 8.94 55.69 16.96
C ALA A 4 9.25 54.21 17.24
N PHE A 5 8.90 53.73 18.43
CA PHE A 5 9.03 52.31 18.78
C PHE A 5 8.08 51.43 17.94
N LEU A 6 6.82 51.84 17.77
CA LEU A 6 5.86 51.14 16.92
C LEU A 6 6.30 51.08 15.46
N ILE A 7 6.86 52.19 14.93
CA ILE A 7 7.36 52.26 13.55
C ILE A 7 8.55 51.31 13.31
N ASN A 8 9.39 51.08 14.31
CA ASN A 8 10.57 50.22 14.16
C ASN A 8 10.29 48.74 14.44
N VAL A 9 9.38 48.43 15.36
CA VAL A 9 9.10 47.04 15.76
C VAL A 9 8.10 46.36 14.82
N LEU A 10 7.13 47.11 14.30
CA LEU A 10 6.07 46.56 13.45
C LEU A 10 6.63 45.91 12.15
N PRO A 11 7.57 46.51 11.41
CA PRO A 11 8.14 45.89 10.21
C PRO A 11 8.90 44.60 10.52
N VAL A 12 9.58 44.54 11.68
CA VAL A 12 10.33 43.36 12.11
C VAL A 12 9.39 42.20 12.41
N VAL A 13 8.29 42.46 13.10
CA VAL A 13 7.26 41.44 13.37
C VAL A 13 6.63 40.94 12.07
N ILE A 14 6.31 41.86 11.14
CA ILE A 14 5.76 41.50 9.83
C ILE A 14 6.76 40.62 9.05
N ALA A 15 8.04 40.97 9.04
CA ALA A 15 9.08 40.19 8.36
C ALA A 15 9.23 38.79 8.96
N VAL A 16 9.21 38.66 10.29
CA VAL A 16 9.29 37.36 10.97
C VAL A 16 8.09 36.48 10.63
N VAL A 17 6.87 37.04 10.66
CA VAL A 17 5.65 36.30 10.30
C VAL A 17 5.66 35.90 8.82
N ALA A 18 6.12 36.81 7.95
CA ALA A 18 6.23 36.57 6.51
C ALA A 18 7.23 35.46 6.16
N ILE A 19 8.19 35.13 7.03
CA ILE A 19 9.12 34.00 6.86
C ILE A 19 8.55 32.74 7.53
N ALA A 20 8.04 32.86 8.74
CA ALA A 20 7.56 31.72 9.52
C ALA A 20 6.38 31.00 8.85
N VAL A 21 5.45 31.74 8.25
CA VAL A 21 4.25 31.16 7.62
C VAL A 21 4.61 30.35 6.37
N PRO A 22 5.38 30.85 5.38
CA PRO A 22 5.82 30.06 4.24
C PRO A 22 6.72 28.88 4.61
N THR A 23 7.63 29.04 5.58
CA THR A 23 8.46 27.92 6.04
C THR A 23 7.60 26.81 6.66
N TRP A 24 6.61 27.18 7.48
CA TRP A 24 5.71 26.20 8.09
C TRP A 24 4.81 25.52 7.06
N ILE A 25 4.25 26.28 6.11
CA ILE A 25 3.47 25.75 5.00
C ILE A 25 4.33 24.85 4.12
N GLY A 26 5.56 25.24 3.80
CA GLY A 26 6.49 24.47 2.99
C GLY A 26 6.82 23.12 3.61
N VAL A 27 7.17 23.09 4.90
CA VAL A 27 7.43 21.84 5.65
C VAL A 27 6.19 20.94 5.70
N ARG A 28 5.00 21.53 5.88
CA ARG A 28 3.74 20.77 5.89
C ARG A 28 3.36 20.27 4.50
N GLN A 29 3.60 21.06 3.46
CA GLN A 29 3.41 20.67 2.07
C GLN A 29 4.38 19.57 1.66
N THR A 30 5.62 19.55 2.17
CA THR A 30 6.56 18.44 1.87
C THR A 30 6.02 17.11 2.41
N ARG A 31 5.43 17.12 3.61
CA ARG A 31 4.77 15.94 4.19
C ARG A 31 3.51 15.51 3.41
N ILE A 32 2.77 16.45 2.81
CA ILE A 32 1.57 16.13 2.01
C ILE A 32 1.94 15.70 0.58
N SER A 33 2.98 16.29 -0.03
CA SER A 33 3.49 15.90 -1.35
C SER A 33 4.06 14.49 -1.38
N GLN A 34 4.58 13.98 -0.25
CA GLN A 34 4.96 12.58 -0.12
C GLN A 34 3.77 11.64 -0.41
N HIS A 35 2.53 12.02 -0.10
CA HIS A 35 1.36 11.20 -0.40
C HIS A 35 0.90 11.26 -1.86
N VAL A 36 1.15 12.36 -2.58
CA VAL A 36 0.73 12.52 -3.99
C VAL A 36 1.61 11.66 -4.92
N ASN A 37 2.91 11.56 -4.63
CA ASN A 37 3.81 10.71 -5.43
C ASN A 37 3.49 9.22 -5.29
N ASN A 38 2.99 8.82 -4.12
CA ASN A 38 2.63 7.42 -3.82
C ASN A 38 1.41 6.94 -4.62
N ILE A 39 0.46 7.84 -4.92
CA ILE A 39 -0.75 7.50 -5.68
C ILE A 39 -0.40 7.14 -7.13
N GLN A 40 0.53 7.85 -7.75
CA GLN A 40 0.90 7.57 -9.14
C GLN A 40 1.62 6.22 -9.29
N ALA A 41 2.58 5.92 -8.41
CA ALA A 41 3.24 4.62 -8.37
C ALA A 41 2.25 3.47 -8.14
N MET A 42 1.25 3.71 -7.28
CA MET A 42 0.18 2.77 -6.99
C MET A 42 -0.76 2.57 -8.18
N ILE A 43 -1.11 3.63 -8.92
CA ILE A 43 -1.91 3.53 -10.16
C ILE A 43 -1.19 2.69 -11.20
N THR A 44 0.11 2.90 -11.42
CA THR A 44 0.88 2.10 -12.39
C THR A 44 0.92 0.62 -12.02
N LEU A 45 1.09 0.30 -10.73
CA LEU A 45 1.03 -1.10 -10.28
C LEU A 45 -0.38 -1.71 -10.38
N LEU A 46 -1.42 -0.91 -10.21
CA LEU A 46 -2.80 -1.38 -10.38
C LEU A 46 -3.15 -1.55 -11.86
N ASP A 47 -2.57 -0.76 -12.76
CA ASP A 47 -2.78 -0.88 -14.20
C ASP A 47 -2.19 -2.18 -14.74
N GLU A 48 -0.93 -2.48 -14.38
CA GLU A 48 -0.27 -3.75 -14.71
C GLU A 48 -1.07 -4.95 -14.18
N PHE A 49 -1.51 -4.86 -12.91
CA PHE A 49 -2.35 -5.89 -12.29
C PHE A 49 -3.63 -6.14 -13.07
N ARG A 50 -4.24 -5.10 -13.67
CA ARG A 50 -5.51 -5.20 -14.41
C ARG A 50 -5.34 -5.73 -15.83
N SER A 51 -4.12 -5.92 -16.31
CA SER A 51 -3.90 -6.47 -17.65
C SER A 51 -4.26 -7.96 -17.71
N ALA A 52 -4.90 -8.37 -18.82
CA ALA A 52 -5.24 -9.78 -19.05
C ALA A 52 -3.97 -10.64 -19.17
N ALA A 53 -2.95 -10.12 -19.86
CA ALA A 53 -1.66 -10.79 -20.00
C ALA A 53 -1.00 -11.08 -18.64
N PHE A 54 -1.05 -10.14 -17.69
CA PHE A 54 -0.54 -10.37 -16.35
C PHE A 54 -1.33 -11.45 -15.61
N HIS A 55 -2.65 -11.50 -15.77
CA HIS A 55 -3.48 -12.55 -15.17
C HIS A 55 -3.13 -13.93 -15.71
N ASP A 56 -2.95 -14.08 -17.01
CA ASP A 56 -2.56 -15.36 -17.63
C ASP A 56 -1.19 -15.82 -17.13
N GLN A 57 -0.21 -14.91 -17.07
CA GLN A 57 1.12 -15.19 -16.54
C GLN A 57 1.09 -15.50 -15.05
N HIS A 58 0.26 -14.80 -14.27
CA HIS A 58 0.07 -15.06 -12.86
C HIS A 58 -0.49 -16.47 -12.63
N ASP A 59 -1.51 -16.85 -13.40
CA ASP A 59 -2.12 -18.18 -13.30
C ASP A 59 -1.15 -19.28 -13.75
N TYR A 60 -0.32 -19.01 -14.76
CA TYR A 60 0.78 -19.89 -15.13
C TYR A 60 1.79 -20.05 -13.99
N VAL A 61 2.29 -18.95 -13.42
CA VAL A 61 3.29 -18.98 -12.33
C VAL A 61 2.74 -19.69 -11.10
N TYR A 62 1.49 -19.43 -10.74
CA TYR A 62 0.86 -20.04 -9.58
C TYR A 62 0.52 -21.52 -9.77
N ASN A 63 -0.12 -21.88 -10.90
CA ASN A 63 -0.67 -23.23 -11.07
C ASN A 63 0.26 -24.19 -11.81
N ARG A 64 1.11 -23.70 -12.72
CA ARG A 64 1.79 -24.54 -13.73
C ARG A 64 3.31 -24.57 -13.59
N LEU A 65 3.96 -23.49 -13.16
CA LEU A 65 5.42 -23.35 -13.15
C LEU A 65 6.13 -24.53 -12.46
N GLN A 66 5.71 -24.91 -11.24
CA GLN A 66 6.32 -26.02 -10.51
C GLN A 66 5.97 -27.40 -11.08
N GLN A 67 4.87 -27.52 -11.82
CA GLN A 67 4.44 -28.79 -12.42
C GLN A 67 5.22 -29.06 -13.71
N GLU A 68 5.60 -28.01 -14.43
CA GLU A 68 6.23 -28.09 -15.74
C GLU A 68 7.75 -27.99 -15.70
N HIS A 69 8.32 -27.42 -14.62
CA HIS A 69 9.75 -27.15 -14.54
C HIS A 69 10.34 -27.55 -13.19
N ASP A 70 11.53 -28.15 -13.25
CA ASP A 70 12.34 -28.49 -12.07
C ASP A 70 13.10 -27.25 -11.56
N PRO A 71 13.01 -26.91 -10.26
CA PRO A 71 13.78 -25.83 -9.67
C PRO A 71 15.30 -26.01 -9.65
N SER A 72 15.84 -27.19 -9.96
CA SER A 72 17.26 -27.54 -9.78
C SER A 72 18.29 -26.60 -10.45
N GLU A 73 17.93 -25.95 -11.54
CA GLU A 73 18.76 -24.95 -12.24
C GLU A 73 18.42 -23.49 -11.88
N GLY A 74 17.56 -23.29 -10.87
CA GLY A 74 17.09 -21.98 -10.44
C GLY A 74 16.24 -21.28 -11.51
N VAL A 75 16.15 -19.94 -11.40
CA VAL A 75 15.38 -19.13 -12.35
C VAL A 75 16.11 -19.03 -13.70
N ARG A 76 17.44 -19.16 -13.70
CA ARG A 76 18.25 -19.09 -14.92
C ARG A 76 18.02 -20.26 -15.88
N GLY A 77 17.71 -21.46 -15.37
CA GLY A 77 17.44 -22.65 -16.19
C GLY A 77 16.03 -22.71 -16.78
N LEU A 78 15.14 -21.78 -16.42
CA LEU A 78 13.80 -21.74 -17.00
C LEU A 78 13.84 -21.42 -18.51
N PRO A 79 12.99 -22.08 -19.32
CA PRO A 79 12.77 -21.69 -20.72
C PRO A 79 12.35 -20.23 -20.83
N SER A 80 12.60 -19.61 -21.99
CA SER A 80 12.39 -18.17 -22.22
C SER A 80 11.00 -17.67 -21.82
N GLU A 81 9.95 -18.41 -22.18
CA GLU A 81 8.57 -18.06 -21.88
C GLU A 81 8.26 -18.16 -20.38
N ALA A 82 8.64 -19.27 -19.75
CA ALA A 82 8.48 -19.49 -18.30
C ALA A 82 9.24 -18.43 -17.49
N LYS A 83 10.45 -18.08 -17.94
CA LYS A 83 11.29 -17.05 -17.34
C LYS A 83 10.67 -15.66 -17.50
N ALA A 84 10.07 -15.35 -18.64
CA ALA A 84 9.37 -14.09 -18.85
C ALA A 84 8.16 -13.97 -17.92
N ALA A 85 7.34 -15.02 -17.82
CA ALA A 85 6.20 -15.06 -16.89
C ALA A 85 6.65 -14.93 -15.43
N PHE A 86 7.69 -15.68 -15.03
CA PHE A 86 8.31 -15.55 -13.72
C PHE A 86 8.74 -14.11 -13.45
N CYS A 87 9.51 -13.50 -14.36
CA CYS A 87 10.00 -12.14 -14.20
C CYS A 87 8.85 -11.14 -14.04
N ASN A 88 7.85 -11.18 -14.91
CA ASN A 88 6.73 -10.25 -14.86
C ASN A 88 5.98 -10.33 -13.53
N VAL A 89 5.62 -11.55 -13.10
CA VAL A 89 4.81 -11.76 -11.89
C VAL A 89 5.63 -11.54 -10.62
N VAL A 90 6.83 -12.11 -10.55
CA VAL A 90 7.67 -12.06 -9.34
C VAL A 90 8.25 -10.66 -9.14
N TYR A 91 8.73 -9.99 -10.21
CA TYR A 91 9.22 -8.62 -10.07
C TYR A 91 8.10 -7.61 -9.80
N TYR A 92 6.86 -7.89 -10.22
CA TYR A 92 5.70 -7.14 -9.78
C TYR A 92 5.56 -7.14 -8.26
N TYR A 93 5.53 -8.32 -7.62
CA TYR A 93 5.42 -8.41 -6.17
C TYR A 93 6.69 -7.95 -5.43
N GLN A 94 7.88 -8.14 -6.02
CA GLN A 94 9.12 -7.57 -5.47
C GLN A 94 9.10 -6.04 -5.48
N SER A 95 8.60 -5.42 -6.55
CA SER A 95 8.45 -3.96 -6.64
C SER A 95 7.46 -3.48 -5.58
N PHE A 96 6.32 -4.17 -5.46
CA PHE A 96 5.33 -3.90 -4.42
C PHE A 96 5.92 -4.02 -3.00
N ALA A 97 6.68 -5.09 -2.74
CA ALA A 97 7.37 -5.29 -1.48
C ALA A 97 8.36 -4.17 -1.19
N THR A 98 9.11 -3.74 -2.18
CA THR A 98 10.10 -2.66 -2.06
C THR A 98 9.41 -1.35 -1.68
N LEU A 99 8.31 -0.98 -2.35
CA LEU A 99 7.53 0.20 -2.00
C LEU A 99 6.95 0.13 -0.57
N THR A 100 6.56 -1.07 -0.15
CA THR A 100 6.05 -1.31 1.21
C THR A 100 7.15 -1.15 2.27
N VAL A 101 8.34 -1.73 2.02
CA VAL A 101 9.51 -1.62 2.91
C VAL A 101 9.93 -0.16 3.11
N PHE A 102 9.88 0.66 2.06
CA PHE A 102 10.17 2.09 2.13
C PHE A 102 8.98 2.96 2.56
N GLN A 103 7.87 2.37 3.02
CA GLN A 103 6.67 3.06 3.51
C GLN A 103 6.03 4.02 2.48
N LEU A 104 6.24 3.73 1.19
CA LEU A 104 5.60 4.46 0.09
C LEU A 104 4.16 4.00 -0.14
N VAL A 105 3.80 2.81 0.35
CA VAL A 105 2.45 2.25 0.26
C VAL A 105 2.00 1.76 1.64
N ASP A 106 0.73 2.02 2.00
CA ASP A 106 0.16 1.56 3.26
C ASP A 106 -0.17 0.06 3.19
N GLU A 107 0.67 -0.75 3.84
CA GLU A 107 0.53 -2.20 3.90
C GLU A 107 -0.83 -2.65 4.47
N LYS A 108 -1.44 -1.86 5.37
CA LYS A 108 -2.73 -2.20 6.00
C LYS A 108 -3.87 -2.20 5.00
N LEU A 109 -3.74 -1.49 3.89
CA LEU A 109 -4.74 -1.44 2.84
C LEU A 109 -4.56 -2.60 1.85
N PHE A 110 -3.32 -2.95 1.51
CA PHE A 110 -3.03 -3.84 0.38
C PHE A 110 -2.76 -5.29 0.73
N LEU A 111 -2.00 -5.56 1.80
CA LEU A 111 -1.68 -6.94 2.17
C LEU A 111 -2.95 -7.80 2.33
N PRO A 112 -4.04 -7.29 2.92
CA PRO A 112 -5.25 -8.08 3.05
C PRO A 112 -5.97 -8.31 1.72
N LEU A 113 -5.91 -7.37 0.77
CA LEU A 113 -6.52 -7.49 -0.56
C LEU A 113 -5.79 -8.51 -1.44
N LEU A 114 -4.45 -8.50 -1.40
CA LEU A 114 -3.61 -9.36 -2.23
C LEU A 114 -3.15 -10.62 -1.50
N ARG A 115 -3.65 -10.87 -0.28
CA ARG A 115 -3.16 -11.92 0.63
C ARG A 115 -2.99 -13.26 -0.05
N HIS A 116 -4.06 -13.74 -0.69
CA HIS A 116 -4.09 -15.03 -1.35
C HIS A 116 -3.04 -15.11 -2.45
N ARG A 117 -2.97 -14.09 -3.31
CA ARG A 117 -2.05 -14.05 -4.45
C ARG A 117 -0.58 -13.97 -4.02
N ILE A 118 -0.25 -13.08 -3.09
CA ILE A 118 1.13 -12.92 -2.57
C ILE A 118 1.64 -14.25 -2.01
N ILE A 119 0.87 -14.88 -1.11
CA ILE A 119 1.28 -16.13 -0.45
C ILE A 119 1.46 -17.24 -1.48
N ASN A 120 0.52 -17.38 -2.40
CA ASN A 120 0.50 -18.46 -3.37
C ASN A 120 1.63 -18.33 -4.40
N VAL A 121 1.85 -17.14 -4.94
CA VAL A 121 2.95 -16.89 -5.87
C VAL A 121 4.28 -17.09 -5.18
N TRP A 122 4.46 -16.62 -3.94
CA TRP A 122 5.68 -16.88 -3.20
C TRP A 122 5.92 -18.38 -3.02
N ARG A 123 4.93 -19.16 -2.58
CA ARG A 123 5.05 -20.61 -2.43
C ARG A 123 5.41 -21.32 -3.75
N ALA A 124 4.80 -20.90 -4.86
CA ALA A 124 5.07 -21.48 -6.18
C ALA A 124 6.49 -21.14 -6.68
N THR A 125 7.04 -19.99 -6.31
CA THR A 125 8.32 -19.51 -6.84
C THR A 125 9.49 -19.74 -5.89
N GLN A 126 9.23 -19.95 -4.60
CA GLN A 126 10.23 -20.10 -3.55
C GLN A 126 11.33 -21.12 -3.89
N PRO A 127 11.04 -22.34 -4.39
CA PRO A 127 12.10 -23.30 -4.71
C PRO A 127 13.08 -22.81 -5.78
N PHE A 128 12.57 -22.12 -6.82
CA PHE A 128 13.42 -21.55 -7.87
C PHE A 128 14.28 -20.41 -7.34
N VAL A 129 13.72 -19.58 -6.45
CA VAL A 129 14.41 -18.45 -5.83
C VAL A 129 15.51 -18.94 -4.89
N GLU A 130 15.21 -19.90 -4.03
CA GLU A 130 16.18 -20.50 -3.11
C GLU A 130 17.33 -21.13 -3.88
N ARG A 131 17.03 -21.90 -4.94
CA ARG A 131 18.07 -22.48 -5.76
C ARG A 131 18.91 -21.44 -6.50
N GLU A 132 18.29 -20.39 -7.02
CA GLU A 132 19.00 -19.28 -7.66
C GLU A 132 19.94 -18.56 -6.66
N ARG A 133 19.54 -18.42 -5.39
CA ARG A 133 20.40 -17.84 -4.34
C ARG A 133 21.62 -18.71 -4.06
N GLU A 134 21.44 -20.02 -3.98
CA GLU A 134 22.56 -20.97 -3.82
C GLU A 134 23.55 -20.86 -4.99
N LEU A 135 23.04 -20.88 -6.23
CA LEU A 135 23.85 -20.77 -7.45
C LEU A 135 24.61 -19.44 -7.56
N ARG A 136 24.11 -18.37 -6.92
CA ARG A 136 24.76 -17.05 -6.86
C ARG A 136 25.81 -16.93 -5.75
N GLY A 137 26.08 -17.99 -5.00
CA GLY A 137 27.00 -17.95 -3.86
C GLY A 137 26.34 -17.50 -2.56
N SER A 138 25.11 -17.96 -2.32
CA SER A 138 24.31 -17.66 -1.12
C SER A 138 23.98 -16.17 -0.96
N ASP A 139 23.69 -15.50 -2.07
CA ASP A 139 23.19 -14.13 -2.06
C ASP A 139 21.80 -14.07 -1.42
N SER A 140 21.76 -13.78 -0.13
CA SER A 140 20.52 -13.70 0.64
C SER A 140 19.65 -12.49 0.25
N SER A 141 20.12 -11.59 -0.61
CA SER A 141 19.42 -10.36 -1.03
C SER A 141 18.47 -10.57 -2.22
N TYR A 142 18.67 -11.62 -3.01
CA TYR A 142 17.84 -11.88 -4.18
C TYR A 142 16.40 -12.14 -3.77
N LEU A 143 15.48 -11.24 -4.14
CA LEU A 143 14.03 -11.32 -3.84
C LEU A 143 13.66 -11.39 -2.34
N SER A 144 14.52 -10.90 -1.44
CA SER A 144 14.24 -10.93 0.01
C SER A 144 13.10 -10.00 0.42
N ALA A 145 12.91 -8.91 -0.32
CA ALA A 145 11.77 -8.02 -0.06
C ALA A 145 10.45 -8.77 -0.33
N PHE A 146 10.34 -9.49 -1.44
CA PHE A 146 9.16 -10.31 -1.72
C PHE A 146 8.96 -11.43 -0.68
N GLN A 147 10.04 -12.11 -0.27
CA GLN A 147 9.98 -13.09 0.81
C GLN A 147 9.41 -12.48 2.11
N GLU A 148 9.93 -11.33 2.51
CA GLU A 148 9.49 -10.64 3.72
C GLU A 148 8.02 -10.17 3.62
N LEU A 149 7.63 -9.67 2.44
CA LEU A 149 6.23 -9.33 2.15
C LEU A 149 5.33 -10.56 2.32
N ALA A 150 5.72 -11.71 1.75
CA ALA A 150 4.96 -12.95 1.86
C ALA A 150 4.86 -13.45 3.30
N ARG A 151 5.95 -13.36 4.09
CA ARG A 151 5.97 -13.70 5.52
C ARG A 151 4.97 -12.84 6.30
N ARG A 152 5.06 -11.51 6.18
CA ARG A 152 4.14 -10.57 6.85
C ARG A 152 2.69 -10.80 6.45
N THR A 153 2.46 -11.09 5.17
CA THR A 153 1.12 -11.35 4.62
C THR A 153 0.52 -12.64 5.19
N ALA A 154 1.34 -13.67 5.41
CA ALA A 154 0.91 -14.92 6.04
C ALA A 154 0.51 -14.75 7.50
N GLU A 155 1.18 -13.85 8.23
CA GLU A 155 0.93 -13.52 9.65
C GLU A 155 -0.36 -12.70 9.88
N LEU A 156 -0.94 -12.12 8.82
CA LEU A 156 -2.19 -11.38 8.94
C LEU A 156 -3.36 -12.30 9.31
N PRO A 157 -4.22 -11.88 10.27
CA PRO A 157 -5.45 -12.60 10.57
C PRO A 157 -6.31 -12.78 9.32
N SER A 158 -6.84 -13.99 9.11
CA SER A 158 -7.74 -14.29 7.99
C SER A 158 -9.02 -13.46 8.02
N THR A 159 -9.40 -12.94 9.19
CA THR A 159 -10.58 -12.09 9.39
C THR A 159 -10.32 -10.61 9.07
N PHE A 160 -9.09 -10.18 8.79
CA PHE A 160 -8.75 -8.76 8.72
C PHE A 160 -9.65 -7.94 7.77
N ILE A 161 -9.89 -8.43 6.55
CA ILE A 161 -10.81 -7.75 5.60
C ILE A 161 -12.24 -7.76 6.14
N HIS A 162 -12.68 -8.88 6.70
CA HIS A 162 -14.02 -9.02 7.25
C HIS A 162 -14.25 -8.01 8.40
N ASP A 163 -13.31 -7.94 9.34
CA ASP A 163 -13.33 -7.01 10.47
C ASP A 163 -13.33 -5.55 9.98
N ARG A 164 -12.49 -5.22 8.99
CA ARG A 164 -12.47 -3.88 8.38
C ARG A 164 -13.77 -3.50 7.66
N ILE A 165 -14.41 -4.44 6.96
CA ILE A 165 -15.72 -4.22 6.33
C ILE A 165 -16.77 -3.95 7.40
N LEU A 166 -16.73 -4.65 8.53
CA LEU A 166 -17.64 -4.43 9.65
C LEU A 166 -17.42 -3.07 10.32
N ASP A 167 -16.17 -2.67 10.54
CA ASP A 167 -15.80 -1.37 11.13
C ASP A 167 -16.18 -0.17 10.24
N THR A 168 -16.14 -0.35 8.92
CA THR A 168 -16.43 0.72 7.94
C THR A 168 -17.93 0.97 7.78
N ARG A 169 -18.82 0.10 8.30
CA ARG A 169 -20.26 0.33 8.23
C ARG A 169 -20.63 1.53 9.10
N PRO A 170 -21.10 2.66 8.54
CA PRO A 170 -21.51 3.79 9.34
C PRO A 170 -22.63 3.36 10.28
N ASN A 171 -22.47 3.67 11.56
CA ASN A 171 -23.47 3.43 12.60
C ASN A 171 -24.74 4.23 12.29
N ARG A 172 -25.60 3.67 11.41
CA ARG A 172 -26.81 4.28 10.87
C ARG A 172 -27.95 4.35 11.91
N ARG A 173 -27.68 4.04 13.18
CA ARG A 173 -28.67 4.06 14.27
C ARG A 173 -28.72 5.37 15.06
N SER A 174 -27.82 6.33 14.84
CA SER A 174 -27.77 7.58 15.64
C SER A 174 -28.48 8.80 15.03
N ARG A 175 -29.10 8.72 13.83
CA ARG A 175 -29.68 9.91 13.15
C ARG A 175 -31.21 9.98 13.11
N PHE A 176 -31.93 9.03 13.72
CA PHE A 176 -33.40 9.00 13.68
C PHE A 176 -34.10 9.15 15.04
N SER A 177 -33.41 9.61 16.09
CA SER A 177 -34.04 9.82 17.42
C SER A 177 -34.30 11.30 17.79
N PHE A 178 -33.94 12.27 16.94
CA PHE A 178 -34.09 13.69 17.29
C PHE A 178 -35.35 14.39 16.72
N TRP A 179 -36.22 13.68 16.00
CA TRP A 179 -37.35 14.31 15.28
C TRP A 179 -38.74 13.78 15.63
N THR A 180 -38.94 13.29 16.86
CA THR A 180 -40.28 12.87 17.33
C THR A 180 -40.75 13.52 18.64
N SER A 181 -39.99 14.41 19.28
CA SER A 181 -40.43 15.04 20.54
C SER A 181 -41.08 16.43 20.42
N ARG A 182 -41.31 16.96 19.21
CA ARG A 182 -41.86 18.33 19.02
C ARG A 182 -43.27 18.39 18.41
N ARG A 183 -44.11 17.39 18.68
CA ARG A 183 -45.57 17.43 18.41
C ARG A 183 -46.38 16.79 19.54
N ARG A 184 -46.27 17.31 20.77
CA ARG A 184 -47.33 17.16 21.80
C ARG A 184 -47.31 18.38 22.74
N SER A 185 -47.81 19.50 22.23
CA SER A 185 -48.39 20.55 23.07
C SER A 185 -49.32 21.39 22.18
N ALA A 186 -50.50 20.84 21.90
CA ALA A 186 -51.69 21.65 21.67
C ALA A 186 -52.58 21.42 22.89
N PRO A 187 -53.08 22.48 23.55
CA PRO A 187 -53.91 22.34 24.73
C PRO A 187 -55.31 21.86 24.32
N ASP A 188 -55.85 20.93 25.11
CA ASP A 188 -57.28 20.61 25.10
C ASP A 188 -58.09 21.86 25.52
N GLY A 189 -59.31 21.92 25.01
CA GLY A 189 -60.11 23.14 24.90
C GLY A 189 -60.45 23.88 26.20
N MET A 190 -60.69 25.18 26.03
CA MET A 190 -61.94 25.88 26.38
C MET A 190 -62.06 27.13 25.52
#